data_AF-A0A9E3JET1-F1
#
_entry.id   AF-A0A9E3JET1-F1
#
_cell.length_a   1.000
_cell.length_b   1.000
_cell.length_c   1.000
_cell.angle_alpha   90.00
_cell.angle_beta   90.00
_cell.angle_gamma   90.00
#
_symmetry.space_group_name_H-M   'P 1'
#
loop_
_entity.id
_entity.type
_entity.pdbx_description
1 polymer ?
#
loop_
_entity_poly.entity_id
_entity_poly.type
_entity_poly.pdbx_seq_one_letter_code
_entity_poly.pdbx_strand_id
1 'polypeptide(L)'
;SPILCPIHEDTPGPSFPDVGELGEGRLRFRTLGDPAERASGKLTLQVIREELARIVKQRAAEDPNLHYLDGRELYGESDSAELPLPDDLHPDAATHRRMGERFAGLAFGADGVFGSD
;
A
#
# COMPACT_ATOMS: atom_id res chain seq x y z
N SER A 1 -1.55 -6.80 1.27
CA SER A 1 -1.53 -5.75 2.30
C SER A 1 -1.51 -4.39 1.62
N PRO A 2 -1.54 -3.24 2.32
CA PRO A 2 -1.49 -1.93 1.67
C PRO A 2 -0.25 -1.77 0.79
N ILE A 3 -0.42 -1.11 -0.36
CA ILE A 3 0.69 -0.64 -1.20
C ILE A 3 1.46 0.49 -0.52
N LEU A 4 2.61 0.88 -1.05
CA LEU A 4 3.33 2.06 -0.56
C LEU A 4 2.47 3.33 -0.72
N CYS A 5 2.41 4.13 0.33
CA CYS A 5 1.92 5.52 0.28
C CYS A 5 2.84 6.36 1.18
N PRO A 6 3.77 7.15 0.60
CA PRO A 6 4.82 7.82 1.38
C PRO A 6 4.32 8.61 2.58
N ILE A 7 3.20 9.34 2.45
CA ILE A 7 2.64 10.17 3.54
C ILE A 7 2.09 9.36 4.73
N HIS A 8 1.98 8.03 4.61
CA HIS A 8 1.45 7.14 5.64
C HIS A 8 2.37 5.97 6.02
N GLU A 9 3.61 5.95 5.52
CA GLU A 9 4.57 4.89 5.85
C GLU A 9 4.91 4.87 7.34
N ASP A 10 5.23 6.05 7.89
CA ASP A 10 5.62 6.25 9.29
C ASP A 10 4.66 7.15 10.08
N THR A 11 3.70 7.78 9.40
CA THR A 11 2.81 8.78 10.01
C THR A 11 1.35 8.32 9.94
N PRO A 12 0.67 8.19 11.09
CA PRO A 12 -0.73 7.77 11.11
C PRO A 12 -1.65 8.86 10.54
N GLY A 13 -2.92 8.54 10.35
CA GLY A 13 -3.93 9.52 9.93
C GLY A 13 -4.26 10.59 10.98
N PRO A 14 -5.18 11.52 10.66
CA PRO A 14 -6.03 11.48 9.47
C PRO A 14 -5.33 12.01 8.21
N SER A 15 -5.72 11.45 7.05
CA SER A 15 -5.44 12.05 5.74
C SER A 15 -6.32 13.27 5.55
N PHE A 16 -5.76 14.36 5.04
CA PHE A 16 -6.47 15.63 4.89
C PHE A 16 -6.17 16.27 3.51
N PRO A 17 -7.18 16.86 2.84
CA PRO A 17 -6.97 17.59 1.60
C PRO A 17 -6.03 18.79 1.80
N ASP A 18 -5.00 18.88 0.97
CA ASP A 18 -4.20 20.08 0.83
C ASP A 18 -4.70 20.90 -0.37
N VAL A 19 -5.31 22.05 -0.07
CA VAL A 19 -5.94 22.92 -1.06
C VAL A 19 -5.01 24.04 -1.53
N GLY A 20 -3.73 24.04 -1.12
CA GLY A 20 -2.77 25.09 -1.46
C GLY A 20 -2.57 25.28 -2.97
N GLU A 21 -2.67 24.20 -3.75
CA GLU A 21 -2.49 24.21 -5.21
C GLU A 21 -3.82 24.03 -5.97
N LEU A 22 -4.95 24.11 -5.28
CA LEU A 22 -6.26 23.84 -5.89
C LEU A 22 -6.60 24.83 -7.03
N GLY A 23 -6.13 26.08 -6.91
CA GLY A 23 -6.27 27.10 -7.96
C GLY A 23 -5.53 26.77 -9.25
N GLU A 24 -4.55 25.87 -9.21
CA GLU A 24 -3.83 25.34 -10.37
C GLU A 24 -4.40 24.00 -10.86
N GLY A 25 -5.56 23.59 -10.33
CA GLY A 25 -6.21 22.32 -10.66
C GLY A 25 -5.53 21.10 -10.02
N ARG A 26 -4.64 21.29 -9.04
CA ARG A 26 -3.96 20.20 -8.34
C ARG A 26 -4.50 20.06 -6.92
N LEU A 27 -5.07 18.89 -6.62
CA LEU A 27 -5.44 18.49 -5.27
C LEU A 27 -4.39 17.51 -4.77
N ARG A 28 -3.83 17.78 -3.59
CA ARG A 28 -2.90 16.88 -2.90
C ARG A 28 -3.50 16.46 -1.56
N PHE A 29 -2.89 15.45 -0.95
CA PHE A 29 -3.20 15.01 0.39
C PHE A 29 -1.94 15.05 1.26
N ARG A 30 -2.17 15.31 2.54
CA ARG A 30 -1.14 15.20 3.56
C ARG A 30 -1.71 14.52 4.79
N THR A 31 -0.82 14.02 5.62
CA THR A 31 -1.19 13.56 6.95
C THR A 31 -1.22 14.73 7.94
N LEU A 32 -2.15 14.69 8.89
CA LEU A 32 -2.17 15.55 10.09
C LEU A 32 -1.76 14.79 11.35
N GLY A 33 -1.38 13.52 11.24
CA GLY A 33 -0.94 12.71 12.36
C GLY A 33 0.47 13.07 12.82
N ASP A 34 0.79 12.69 14.05
CA ASP A 34 2.14 12.76 14.59
C ASP A 34 2.77 11.35 14.56
N PRO A 35 3.95 11.15 13.94
CA PRO A 35 4.65 9.86 13.95
C PRO A 35 4.83 9.26 15.36
N ALA A 36 4.98 10.10 16.39
CA ALA A 36 5.12 9.65 17.78
C ALA A 36 3.87 8.91 18.30
N GLU A 37 2.69 9.17 17.72
CA GLU A 37 1.46 8.50 18.11
C GLU A 37 1.42 7.02 17.72
N ARG A 38 2.36 6.53 16.89
CA ARG A 38 2.57 5.09 16.66
C ARG A 38 2.79 4.35 17.99
N ALA A 39 3.55 4.95 18.91
CA ALA A 39 3.81 4.36 20.23
C ALA A 39 2.53 4.22 21.08
N SER A 40 1.49 5.00 20.78
CA SER A 40 0.17 4.92 21.43
C SER A 40 -0.81 3.97 20.72
N GLY A 41 -0.34 3.22 19.72
CA GLY A 41 -1.16 2.24 19.00
C GLY A 41 -1.85 2.77 17.74
N LYS A 42 -1.56 4.00 17.30
CA LYS A 42 -2.05 4.45 15.99
C LYS A 42 -1.35 3.69 14.87
N LEU A 43 -2.10 3.43 13.80
CA LEU A 43 -1.66 2.60 12.69
C LEU A 43 -0.99 3.44 11.60
N THR A 44 0.21 3.02 11.21
CA THR A 44 0.88 3.43 9.97
C THR A 44 0.84 2.27 8.97
N LEU A 45 1.16 2.51 7.70
CA LEU A 45 1.17 1.42 6.72
C LEU A 45 2.23 0.35 7.02
N GLN A 46 3.37 0.73 7.62
CA GLN A 46 4.35 -0.25 8.12
C GLN A 46 3.74 -1.17 9.17
N VAL A 47 3.09 -0.61 10.19
CA VAL A 47 2.42 -1.39 11.24
C VAL A 47 1.32 -2.28 10.65
N ILE A 48 0.52 -1.75 9.73
CA ILE A 48 -0.57 -2.52 9.09
C ILE A 48 0.01 -3.69 8.29
N ARG A 49 1.10 -3.50 7.53
CA ARG A 49 1.75 -4.59 6.80
C ARG A 49 2.32 -5.66 7.75
N GLU A 50 3.01 -5.24 8.81
CA GLU A 50 3.54 -6.13 9.85
C GLU A 50 2.41 -6.98 10.47
N GLU A 51 1.31 -6.34 10.89
CA GLU A 51 0.19 -7.03 11.53
C GLU A 51 -0.56 -7.95 10.56
N LEU A 52 -0.81 -7.53 9.32
CA LEU A 52 -1.43 -8.39 8.32
C LEU A 52 -0.57 -9.62 8.00
N ALA A 53 0.74 -9.45 7.86
CA ALA A 53 1.66 -10.56 7.65
C ALA A 53 1.63 -11.54 8.83
N ARG A 54 1.67 -11.02 10.06
CA ARG A 54 1.59 -11.83 11.29
C ARG A 54 0.27 -12.59 11.39
N ILE A 55 -0.86 -11.92 11.16
CA ILE A 55 -2.20 -12.51 11.23
C ILE A 55 -2.35 -13.61 10.17
N VAL A 56 -1.97 -13.34 8.92
CA VAL A 56 -2.07 -14.34 7.85
C VAL A 56 -1.18 -15.54 8.18
N LYS A 57 0.06 -15.33 8.61
CA LYS A 57 0.96 -16.43 9.04
C LYS A 57 0.34 -17.29 10.14
N GLN A 58 -0.29 -16.67 11.15
CA GLN A 58 -0.93 -17.40 12.24
C GLN A 58 -2.12 -18.23 11.75
N ARG A 59 -2.94 -17.65 10.87
CA ARG A 59 -4.18 -18.29 10.39
C ARG A 59 -3.97 -19.31 9.30
N ALA A 60 -2.91 -19.17 8.49
CA ALA A 60 -2.57 -20.12 7.44
C ALA A 60 -2.23 -21.53 7.97
N ALA A 61 -1.95 -21.67 9.27
CA ALA A 61 -1.81 -22.98 9.91
C ALA A 61 -3.12 -23.80 9.89
N GLU A 62 -4.27 -23.13 9.84
CA GLU A 62 -5.60 -23.75 9.87
C GLU A 62 -6.39 -23.53 8.56
N ASP A 63 -5.97 -22.59 7.72
CA ASP A 63 -6.59 -22.25 6.44
C ASP A 63 -5.57 -22.31 5.29
N PRO A 64 -5.54 -23.41 4.51
CA PRO A 64 -4.57 -23.58 3.42
C PRO A 64 -4.85 -22.64 2.23
N ASN A 65 -6.01 -21.98 2.16
CA ASN A 65 -6.37 -21.06 1.08
C ASN A 65 -6.06 -19.59 1.44
N LEU A 66 -5.48 -19.33 2.61
CA LEU A 66 -5.14 -18.00 3.05
C LEU A 66 -3.67 -17.67 2.73
N HIS A 67 -3.46 -16.72 1.83
CA HIS A 67 -2.13 -16.33 1.37
C HIS A 67 -1.87 -14.85 1.61
N TYR A 68 -0.62 -14.51 1.94
CA TYR A 68 -0.19 -13.13 2.14
C TYR A 68 0.52 -12.61 0.88
N LEU A 69 0.06 -11.47 0.38
CA LEU A 69 0.77 -10.67 -0.63
C LEU A 69 1.18 -9.34 0.02
N ASP A 70 2.48 -9.05 0.04
CA ASP A 70 2.97 -7.72 0.41
C ASP A 70 2.59 -6.72 -0.69
N GLY A 71 1.86 -5.65 -0.34
CA GLY A 71 1.41 -4.65 -1.30
C GLY A 71 2.56 -3.94 -2.00
N ARG A 72 3.77 -3.93 -1.41
CA ARG A 72 4.97 -3.33 -2.02
C ARG A 72 5.49 -4.11 -3.23
N GLU A 73 5.12 -5.38 -3.38
CA GLU A 73 5.36 -6.14 -4.62
C GLU A 73 4.52 -5.59 -5.79
N LEU A 74 3.37 -4.97 -5.49
CA LEU A 74 2.53 -4.33 -6.50
C LEU A 74 2.97 -2.90 -6.79
N TYR A 75 3.30 -2.14 -5.74
CA TYR A 75 3.80 -0.77 -5.83
C TYR A 75 4.65 -0.43 -4.60
N GLY A 76 5.97 -0.33 -4.81
CA GLY A 76 6.98 -0.10 -3.79
C GLY A 76 7.77 1.20 -3.99
N GLU A 77 8.85 1.37 -3.23
CA GLU A 77 9.66 2.58 -3.18
C GLU A 77 10.28 2.94 -4.54
N SER A 78 10.74 1.95 -5.30
CA SER A 78 11.27 2.15 -6.66
C SER A 78 10.19 2.61 -7.63
N ASP A 79 8.98 2.05 -7.53
CA ASP A 79 7.85 2.48 -8.36
C ASP A 79 7.42 3.89 -8.00
N SER A 80 7.41 4.26 -6.72
CA SER A 80 7.06 5.63 -6.31
C SER A 80 8.08 6.67 -6.75
N ALA A 81 9.34 6.30 -6.97
CA ALA A 81 10.34 7.18 -7.55
C ALA A 81 10.13 7.39 -9.06
N GLU A 82 9.59 6.40 -9.76
CA GLU A 82 9.36 6.44 -11.21
C GLU A 82 7.97 7.01 -11.57
N LEU A 83 6.94 6.58 -10.83
CA LEU A 83 5.52 6.88 -11.00
C LEU A 83 4.95 7.34 -9.65
N PRO A 84 5.29 8.56 -9.19
CA PRO A 84 4.80 9.08 -7.91
C PRO A 84 3.27 9.19 -7.91
N LEU A 85 2.68 9.08 -6.71
CA LEU A 85 1.24 9.28 -6.51
C LEU A 85 0.89 10.75 -6.82
N PRO A 86 0.06 11.04 -7.83
CA PRO A 86 -0.17 12.41 -8.32
C PRO A 86 -0.75 13.37 -7.27
N ASP A 87 -1.49 12.85 -6.30
CA ASP A 87 -2.09 13.59 -5.19
C ASP A 87 -1.47 13.22 -3.84
N ASP A 88 -0.28 12.58 -3.86
CA ASP A 88 0.43 12.05 -2.70
C ASP A 88 -0.29 10.89 -1.96
N LEU A 89 -1.43 10.38 -2.49
CA LEU A 89 -2.24 9.34 -1.82
C LEU A 89 -2.68 8.18 -2.74
N HIS A 90 -3.14 8.46 -3.95
CA HIS A 90 -3.77 7.49 -4.84
C HIS A 90 -2.90 7.19 -6.07
N PRO A 91 -2.84 5.92 -6.53
CA PRO A 91 -2.24 5.59 -7.82
C PRO A 91 -2.99 6.25 -8.98
N ASP A 92 -2.27 6.62 -10.02
CA ASP A 92 -2.87 7.04 -11.28
C ASP A 92 -3.21 5.83 -12.18
N ALA A 93 -3.70 6.09 -13.40
CA ALA A 93 -4.06 5.04 -14.34
C ALA A 93 -2.88 4.16 -14.78
N ALA A 94 -1.68 4.73 -14.94
CA ALA A 94 -0.49 3.99 -15.34
C ALA A 94 0.00 3.09 -14.21
N THR A 95 0.04 3.62 -12.98
CA THR A 95 0.40 2.87 -11.77
C THR A 95 -0.61 1.76 -11.50
N HIS A 96 -1.91 2.02 -11.65
CA HIS A 96 -2.93 0.97 -11.55
C HIS A 96 -2.74 -0.17 -12.56
N ARG A 97 -2.38 0.15 -13.81
CA ARG A 97 -2.09 -0.87 -14.83
C ARG A 97 -0.90 -1.74 -14.42
N ARG A 98 0.21 -1.12 -14.01
CA ARG A 98 1.41 -1.84 -13.55
C ARG A 98 1.11 -2.77 -12.38
N MET A 99 0.39 -2.26 -11.38
CA MET A 99 -0.06 -3.06 -10.24
C MET A 99 -0.92 -4.24 -10.68
N GLY A 100 -1.84 -4.04 -11.63
CA GLY A 100 -2.70 -5.09 -12.16
C GLY A 100 -1.93 -6.20 -12.89
N GLU A 101 -0.96 -5.83 -13.74
CA GLU A 101 -0.09 -6.77 -14.45
C GLU A 101 0.75 -7.60 -13.47
N ARG A 102 1.34 -6.95 -12.45
CA ARG A 102 2.08 -7.66 -11.39
C ARG A 102 1.19 -8.57 -10.57
N PHE A 103 0.00 -8.11 -10.19
CA PHE A 103 -0.95 -8.95 -9.45
C PHE A 103 -1.34 -10.19 -10.27
N ALA A 104 -1.63 -10.03 -11.56
CA ALA A 104 -1.94 -11.15 -12.43
C ALA A 104 -0.81 -12.18 -12.47
N GLY A 105 0.45 -11.74 -12.56
CA GLY A 105 1.63 -12.62 -12.50
C GLY A 105 1.81 -13.31 -11.15
N LEU A 106 1.72 -12.56 -10.05
CA LEU A 106 1.94 -13.08 -8.69
C LEU A 106 0.84 -14.02 -8.21
N ALA A 107 -0.41 -13.77 -8.63
CA ALA A 107 -1.55 -14.57 -8.22
C ALA A 107 -1.83 -15.75 -9.17
N PHE A 108 -1.69 -15.56 -10.48
CA PHE A 108 -2.14 -16.51 -11.49
C PHE A 108 -1.06 -16.94 -12.50
N GLY A 109 0.18 -16.44 -12.36
CA GLY A 109 1.31 -16.92 -13.15
C GLY A 109 1.73 -18.34 -12.77
N ALA A 110 2.74 -18.89 -13.48
CA ALA A 110 3.21 -20.26 -13.26
C ALA A 110 3.65 -20.53 -11.82
N ASP A 111 4.38 -19.59 -11.20
CA ASP A 111 4.79 -19.67 -9.80
C ASP A 111 3.80 -18.97 -8.85
N GLY A 112 2.60 -18.63 -9.35
CA GLY A 112 1.59 -17.89 -8.62
C GLY A 112 0.82 -18.74 -7.63
N VAL A 113 0.23 -18.10 -6.62
CA VAL A 113 -0.55 -18.75 -5.55
C VAL A 113 -1.69 -19.63 -6.09
N PHE A 114 -2.27 -19.24 -7.22
CA PHE A 114 -3.33 -19.96 -7.93
C PHE A 114 -2.89 -20.42 -9.33
N GLY A 115 -1.59 -20.52 -9.57
CA GLY A 115 -1.04 -21.06 -10.81
C GLY A 115 -1.50 -22.49 -11.04
N SER A 116 -1.77 -22.83 -12.29
CA SER A 116 -1.92 -24.21 -12.73
C SER A 116 -0.57 -24.74 -13.18
N ASP A 117 -0.19 -25.93 -12.72
CA ASP A 117 0.92 -26.73 -13.27
C ASP A 117 0.80 -26.92 -14.80
#